data_AF-A0A4R0L2E1-F1
#
_entry.id   AF-A0A4R0L2E1-F1
#
_cell.length_a   1.000
_cell.length_b   1.000
_cell.length_c   1.000
_cell.angle_alpha   90.00
_cell.angle_beta   90.00
_cell.angle_gamma   90.00
#
_symmetry.space_group_name_H-M   'P 1'
#
loop_
_entity.id
_entity.type
_entity.pdbx_description
1 polymer ?
#
loop_
_entity_poly.entity_id
_entity_poly.type
_entity_poly.pdbx_seq_one_letter_code
_entity_poly.pdbx_strand_id
1 'polypeptide(L)'
;MHEGERISSDAISFPRRSSPWSDRKRLVPQLQNSSGQYMLLQANFDGQNDWYADIFVGALGTASGFNGDPKATAAWLSREVQSSMYGDVPVTFKSAGSGAVTRSGKPGWFIQQTVTAKSTQLTARVLTLTVAVFDLGDGTAVAYISDIPINRPDLRTAESQAYKGINVG
;
A
#
# COMPACT_ATOMS: atom_id res chain seq x y z
N MET A 1 8.85 -17.67 13.46
CA MET A 1 9.55 -16.57 14.14
C MET A 1 8.74 -15.31 13.88
N HIS A 2 8.02 -14.80 14.89
CA HIS A 2 7.23 -13.57 14.76
C HIS A 2 8.06 -12.40 15.31
N GLU A 3 8.54 -11.53 14.43
CA GLU A 3 9.37 -10.38 14.85
C GLU A 3 8.45 -9.17 15.10
N GLY A 4 8.18 -8.82 16.36
CA GLY A 4 7.66 -7.51 16.80
C GLY A 4 6.15 -7.26 16.77
N GLU A 5 5.69 -6.20 17.43
CA GLU A 5 4.29 -5.73 17.39
C GLU A 5 3.97 -4.89 16.13
N ARG A 6 4.97 -4.68 15.27
CA ARG A 6 4.90 -3.78 14.12
C ARG A 6 5.51 -4.45 12.88
N ILE A 7 5.01 -4.03 11.73
CA ILE A 7 5.61 -4.32 10.43
C ILE A 7 6.45 -3.10 10.06
N SER A 8 7.72 -3.30 9.76
CA SER A 8 8.68 -2.21 9.55
C SER A 8 9.55 -2.44 8.32
N SER A 9 9.97 -1.33 7.72
CA SER A 9 11.02 -1.25 6.71
C SER A 9 11.73 0.08 6.87
N ASP A 10 13.06 0.05 7.02
CA ASP A 10 13.91 1.23 7.15
C ASP A 10 13.36 2.24 8.18
N ALA A 11 12.92 3.42 7.74
CA ALA A 11 12.39 4.49 8.59
C ALA A 11 10.84 4.54 8.63
N ILE A 12 10.14 3.46 8.28
CA ILE A 12 8.67 3.42 8.34
C ILE A 12 8.15 2.12 8.95
N SER A 13 7.06 2.22 9.70
CA SER A 13 6.37 1.06 10.24
C SER A 13 4.89 1.29 10.48
N PHE A 14 4.10 0.22 10.56
CA PHE A 14 2.72 0.24 11.01
C PHE A 14 2.43 -0.87 12.05
N PRO A 15 1.37 -0.75 12.88
CA PRO A 15 1.00 -1.78 13.85
C PRO A 15 0.62 -3.09 13.15
N ARG A 16 1.26 -4.20 13.53
CA ARG A 16 0.95 -5.52 12.96
C ARG A 16 -0.53 -5.85 13.18
N ARG A 17 -1.18 -6.40 12.16
CA ARG A 17 -2.55 -6.92 12.22
C ARG A 17 -2.51 -8.39 12.61
N SER A 18 -3.43 -8.80 13.47
CA SER A 18 -3.61 -10.20 13.86
C SER A 18 -4.19 -11.03 12.70
N SER A 19 -4.31 -12.33 12.90
CA SER A 19 -5.10 -13.22 12.04
C SER A 19 -6.42 -12.56 11.61
N PRO A 20 -6.82 -12.63 10.33
CA PRO A 20 -6.29 -13.50 9.26
C PRO A 20 -5.09 -12.94 8.46
N TRP A 21 -4.51 -11.82 8.87
CA TRP A 21 -3.38 -11.22 8.15
C TRP A 21 -2.10 -12.06 8.29
N SER A 22 -1.39 -12.22 7.18
CA SER A 22 -0.09 -12.90 7.12
C SER A 22 0.99 -11.93 6.67
N ASP A 23 2.20 -12.07 7.22
CA ASP A 23 3.33 -11.23 6.84
C ASP A 23 3.82 -11.58 5.42
N ARG A 24 4.25 -10.55 4.67
CA ARG A 24 4.82 -10.69 3.33
C ARG A 24 5.93 -9.65 3.15
N LYS A 25 6.99 -10.02 2.43
CA LYS A 25 8.12 -9.13 2.09
C LYS A 25 8.21 -8.94 0.58
N ARG A 26 8.75 -7.80 0.16
CA ARG A 26 9.24 -7.52 -1.19
C ARG A 26 8.21 -7.70 -2.33
N LEU A 27 6.96 -7.28 -2.12
CA LEU A 27 5.98 -7.31 -3.20
C LEU A 27 6.08 -6.10 -4.12
N VAL A 28 6.27 -4.90 -3.56
CA VAL A 28 6.26 -3.65 -4.34
C VAL A 28 7.70 -3.31 -4.77
N PRO A 29 8.06 -3.45 -6.07
CA PRO A 29 9.43 -3.26 -6.53
C PRO A 29 9.97 -1.84 -6.32
N GLN A 30 9.08 -0.86 -6.29
CA GLN A 30 9.41 0.55 -6.06
C GLN A 30 9.84 0.83 -4.62
N LEU A 31 9.53 -0.08 -3.69
CA LEU A 31 9.85 0.03 -2.28
C LEU A 31 11.02 -0.88 -1.91
N GLN A 32 12.15 -0.27 -1.60
CA GLN A 32 13.31 -0.97 -1.05
C GLN A 32 12.96 -1.58 0.31
N ASN A 33 13.48 -2.80 0.54
CA ASN A 33 13.28 -3.58 1.76
C ASN A 33 11.81 -3.77 2.19
N SER A 34 10.86 -3.64 1.26
CA SER A 34 9.45 -3.56 1.61
C SER A 34 8.96 -4.74 2.44
N SER A 35 8.13 -4.38 3.42
CA SER A 35 7.57 -5.28 4.41
C SER A 35 6.09 -4.95 4.56
N GLY A 36 5.26 -5.96 4.72
CA GLY A 36 3.82 -5.80 4.70
C GLY A 36 3.08 -6.98 5.26
N GLN A 37 1.76 -6.90 5.14
CA GLN A 37 0.85 -7.99 5.42
C GLN A 37 -0.18 -8.11 4.30
N TYR A 38 -0.66 -9.32 4.10
CA TYR A 38 -1.67 -9.63 3.12
C TYR A 38 -2.75 -10.52 3.71
N MET A 39 -3.90 -10.52 3.05
CA MET A 39 -4.95 -11.50 3.24
C MET A 39 -5.44 -11.97 1.87
N LEU A 40 -5.43 -13.28 1.65
CA LEU A 40 -6.02 -13.88 0.45
C LEU A 40 -7.55 -13.67 0.48
N LEU A 41 -8.07 -12.98 -0.53
CA LEU A 41 -9.51 -12.77 -0.71
C LEU A 41 -10.14 -13.92 -1.50
N GLN A 42 -9.47 -14.35 -2.56
CA GLN A 42 -9.91 -15.43 -3.43
C GLN A 42 -8.70 -16.02 -4.15
N ALA A 43 -8.47 -17.32 -4.00
CA ALA A 43 -7.46 -18.01 -4.77
C ALA A 43 -7.94 -18.31 -6.20
N ASN A 44 -7.01 -18.31 -7.14
CA ASN A 44 -7.16 -18.87 -8.48
C ASN A 44 -8.44 -18.42 -9.22
N PHE A 45 -8.79 -17.14 -9.16
CA PHE A 45 -10.10 -16.63 -9.57
C PHE A 45 -10.35 -16.70 -11.09
N ASP A 46 -9.29 -16.86 -11.89
CA ASP A 46 -9.34 -17.03 -13.35
C ASP A 46 -8.56 -18.26 -13.83
N GLY A 47 -8.24 -19.17 -12.91
CA GLY A 47 -7.43 -20.36 -13.19
C GLY A 47 -5.91 -20.13 -13.15
N GLN A 48 -5.44 -18.90 -12.90
CA GLN A 48 -4.02 -18.61 -12.71
C GLN A 48 -3.70 -17.61 -11.59
N ASN A 49 -4.57 -16.62 -11.35
CA ASN A 49 -4.30 -15.48 -10.48
C ASN A 49 -5.05 -15.56 -9.15
N ASP A 50 -4.37 -15.12 -8.09
CA ASP A 50 -4.97 -14.90 -6.78
C ASP A 50 -5.37 -13.44 -6.60
N TRP A 51 -6.31 -13.19 -5.70
CA TRP A 51 -6.77 -11.85 -5.34
C TRP A 51 -6.55 -11.61 -3.85
N TYR A 52 -5.96 -10.46 -3.53
CA TYR A 52 -5.46 -10.16 -2.20
C TYR A 52 -6.00 -8.82 -1.70
N ALA A 53 -5.95 -8.64 -0.38
CA ALA A 53 -5.89 -7.34 0.25
C ALA A 53 -4.49 -7.18 0.84
N ASP A 54 -3.78 -6.10 0.52
CA ASP A 54 -2.41 -5.90 0.97
C ASP A 54 -2.22 -4.56 1.70
N ILE A 55 -1.22 -4.54 2.59
CA ILE A 55 -0.69 -3.35 3.27
C ILE A 55 0.83 -3.46 3.29
N PHE A 56 1.55 -2.47 2.77
CA PHE A 56 3.00 -2.44 2.66
C PHE A 56 3.59 -1.11 3.10
N VAL A 57 4.81 -1.18 3.60
CA VAL A 57 5.69 -0.03 3.82
C VAL A 57 7.10 -0.32 3.30
N GLY A 58 7.83 0.73 2.93
CA GLY A 58 9.23 0.62 2.49
C GLY A 58 9.88 1.96 2.18
N ALA A 59 11.21 1.97 2.08
CA ALA A 59 11.95 3.12 1.59
C ALA A 59 11.79 3.28 0.08
N LEU A 60 11.78 4.53 -0.39
CA LEU A 60 11.84 4.81 -1.82
C LEU A 60 13.31 4.77 -2.27
N GLY A 61 13.59 3.93 -3.26
CA GLY A 61 14.93 3.89 -3.87
C GLY A 61 15.22 5.14 -4.70
N THR A 62 16.48 5.28 -5.11
CA THR A 62 16.94 6.39 -5.97
C THR A 62 16.17 6.51 -7.29
N ALA A 63 15.65 5.39 -7.81
CA ALA A 63 14.81 5.36 -9.01
C ALA A 63 13.48 6.14 -8.88
N SER A 64 13.04 6.44 -7.65
CA SER A 64 11.85 7.28 -7.41
C SER A 64 12.05 8.74 -7.81
N GLY A 65 13.31 9.18 -8.00
CA GLY A 65 13.63 10.57 -8.30
C GLY A 65 13.19 11.55 -7.23
N PHE A 66 12.99 11.09 -5.98
CA PHE A 66 12.54 11.95 -4.89
C PHE A 66 13.48 13.13 -4.71
N ASN A 67 12.91 14.33 -4.70
CA ASN A 67 13.62 15.61 -4.68
C ASN A 67 13.02 16.58 -3.63
N GLY A 68 12.40 16.04 -2.57
CA GLY A 68 11.72 16.83 -1.54
C GLY A 68 10.25 17.13 -1.84
N ASP A 69 9.68 16.62 -2.94
CA ASP A 69 8.26 16.77 -3.27
C ASP A 69 7.47 15.45 -3.06
N PRO A 70 6.91 15.22 -1.85
CA PRO A 70 6.13 14.00 -1.59
C PRO A 70 4.86 13.92 -2.44
N LYS A 71 4.32 15.05 -2.93
CA LYS A 71 3.12 15.06 -3.77
C LYS A 71 3.43 14.55 -5.17
N ALA A 72 4.48 15.07 -5.81
CA ALA A 72 4.91 14.59 -7.11
C ALA A 72 5.31 13.11 -7.05
N THR A 73 6.04 12.72 -6.02
CA THR A 73 6.47 11.32 -5.85
C THR A 73 5.31 10.38 -5.54
N ALA A 74 4.32 10.78 -4.74
CA ALA A 74 3.10 9.99 -4.55
C ALA A 74 2.33 9.79 -5.87
N ALA A 75 2.27 10.82 -6.73
CA ALA A 75 1.62 10.72 -8.04
C ALA A 75 2.36 9.78 -9.00
N TRP A 76 3.70 9.81 -9.00
CA TRP A 76 4.52 8.84 -9.74
C TRP A 76 4.30 7.42 -9.21
N LEU A 77 4.46 7.22 -7.90
CA LEU A 77 4.34 5.91 -7.27
C LEU A 77 2.94 5.32 -7.48
N SER A 78 1.89 6.14 -7.39
CA SER A 78 0.51 5.74 -7.66
C SER A 78 0.29 5.20 -9.07
N ARG A 79 1.12 5.54 -10.07
CA ARG A 79 1.06 4.95 -11.42
C ARG A 79 1.85 3.66 -11.50
N GLU A 80 3.04 3.64 -10.93
CA GLU A 80 3.92 2.45 -10.91
C GLU A 80 3.29 1.25 -10.21
N VAL A 81 2.56 1.48 -9.12
CA VAL A 81 1.89 0.41 -8.37
C VAL A 81 0.71 -0.20 -9.13
N GLN A 82 0.12 0.52 -10.09
CA GLN A 82 -0.97 -0.02 -10.91
C GLN A 82 -0.50 -1.20 -11.77
N SER A 83 0.71 -1.12 -12.31
CA SER A 83 1.29 -2.21 -13.09
C SER A 83 1.83 -3.31 -12.19
N SER A 84 2.58 -2.95 -11.14
CA SER A 84 3.28 -3.96 -10.33
C SER A 84 2.37 -4.78 -9.40
N MET A 85 1.27 -4.22 -8.88
CA MET A 85 0.39 -4.96 -7.97
C MET A 85 -0.66 -5.80 -8.68
N TYR A 86 -1.10 -5.39 -9.87
CA TYR A 86 -2.21 -6.04 -10.59
C TYR A 86 -1.75 -6.91 -11.77
N GLY A 87 -0.50 -6.80 -12.20
CA GLY A 87 0.06 -7.61 -13.28
C GLY A 87 -0.82 -7.57 -14.54
N ASP A 88 -1.20 -8.75 -15.04
CA ASP A 88 -2.06 -8.90 -16.20
C ASP A 88 -3.56 -8.89 -15.86
N VAL A 89 -3.94 -8.77 -14.57
CA VAL A 89 -5.35 -8.74 -14.16
C VAL A 89 -6.02 -7.47 -14.69
N PRO A 90 -7.05 -7.58 -15.55
CA PRO A 90 -7.68 -6.40 -16.13
C PRO A 90 -8.44 -5.59 -15.07
N VAL A 91 -7.91 -4.43 -14.73
CA VAL A 91 -8.48 -3.49 -13.75
C VAL A 91 -8.70 -2.11 -14.37
N THR A 92 -9.57 -1.31 -13.76
CA THR A 92 -9.69 0.13 -14.03
C THR A 92 -9.45 0.94 -12.76
N PHE A 93 -8.93 2.14 -12.93
CA PHE A 93 -8.61 3.06 -11.84
C PHE A 93 -9.46 4.32 -11.94
N LYS A 94 -9.96 4.80 -10.80
CA LYS A 94 -10.63 6.09 -10.68
C LYS A 94 -10.09 6.84 -9.49
N SER A 95 -9.75 8.12 -9.67
CA SER A 95 -9.34 8.98 -8.55
C SER A 95 -10.45 9.05 -7.50
N ALA A 96 -10.08 8.87 -6.22
CA ALA A 96 -10.99 8.92 -5.08
C ALA A 96 -10.65 10.05 -4.11
N GLY A 97 -9.37 10.41 -3.98
CA GLY A 97 -8.94 11.51 -3.12
C GLY A 97 -7.44 11.71 -3.14
N SER A 98 -6.98 12.86 -2.67
CA SER A 98 -5.56 13.11 -2.42
C SER A 98 -5.41 14.29 -1.46
N GLY A 99 -4.31 14.36 -0.74
CA GLY A 99 -4.07 15.48 0.16
C GLY A 99 -2.77 15.39 0.94
N ALA A 100 -2.43 16.50 1.60
CA ALA A 100 -1.34 16.55 2.55
C ALA A 100 -1.67 15.69 3.77
N VAL A 101 -0.64 15.05 4.33
CA VAL A 101 -0.74 14.24 5.54
C VAL A 101 0.55 14.38 6.34
N THR A 102 0.46 14.24 7.66
CA THR A 102 1.63 14.24 8.56
C THR A 102 1.60 12.98 9.42
N ARG A 103 2.76 12.36 9.61
CA ARG A 103 2.98 11.22 10.52
C ARG A 103 4.31 11.40 11.23
N SER A 104 4.33 11.22 12.55
CA SER A 104 5.55 11.42 13.36
C SER A 104 6.25 12.77 13.13
N GLY A 105 5.51 13.84 12.82
CA GLY A 105 6.06 15.16 12.49
C GLY A 105 6.64 15.29 11.07
N LYS A 106 6.68 14.21 10.28
CA LYS A 106 7.15 14.22 8.89
C LYS A 106 6.01 14.56 7.93
N PRO A 107 6.19 15.54 7.03
CA PRO A 107 5.20 15.88 6.02
C PRO A 107 5.13 14.79 4.94
N GLY A 108 3.97 14.67 4.32
CA GLY A 108 3.72 13.70 3.27
C GLY A 108 2.50 14.05 2.43
N TRP A 109 2.26 13.22 1.43
CA TRP A 109 1.11 13.34 0.55
C TRP A 109 0.52 11.96 0.27
N PHE A 110 -0.80 11.85 0.33
CA PHE A 110 -1.50 10.63 -0.03
C PHE A 110 -2.31 10.80 -1.32
N ILE A 111 -2.47 9.69 -2.04
CA ILE A 111 -3.37 9.53 -3.18
C ILE A 111 -4.21 8.28 -2.93
N GLN A 112 -5.50 8.39 -3.19
CA GLN A 112 -6.45 7.29 -3.14
C GLN A 112 -7.12 7.11 -4.49
N GLN A 113 -7.23 5.85 -4.91
CA GLN A 113 -7.89 5.45 -6.13
C GLN A 113 -8.85 4.30 -5.83
N THR A 114 -10.00 4.28 -6.50
CA THR A 114 -10.80 3.07 -6.63
C THR A 114 -10.20 2.20 -7.72
N VAL A 115 -9.91 0.94 -7.39
CA VAL A 115 -9.52 -0.09 -8.35
C VAL A 115 -10.71 -1.00 -8.59
N THR A 116 -11.08 -1.26 -9.84
CA THR A 116 -12.18 -2.17 -10.19
C THR A 116 -11.69 -3.26 -11.12
N ALA A 117 -11.65 -4.50 -10.62
CA ALA A 117 -11.38 -5.66 -11.46
C ALA A 117 -12.54 -5.92 -12.41
N LYS A 118 -12.23 -6.15 -13.69
CA LYS A 118 -13.23 -6.43 -14.73
C LYS A 118 -13.76 -7.87 -14.66
N SER A 119 -13.03 -8.78 -14.03
CA SER A 119 -13.43 -10.19 -13.91
C SER A 119 -14.74 -10.32 -13.13
N THR A 120 -15.70 -11.06 -13.68
CA THR A 120 -16.96 -11.36 -13.01
C THR A 120 -16.86 -12.50 -11.99
N GLN A 121 -15.70 -13.14 -11.87
CA GLN A 121 -15.49 -14.25 -10.94
C GLN A 121 -15.08 -13.78 -9.55
N LEU A 122 -14.61 -12.53 -9.45
CA LEU A 122 -14.19 -11.94 -8.18
C LEU A 122 -15.39 -11.46 -7.37
N THR A 123 -15.46 -11.79 -6.08
CA THR A 123 -16.50 -11.24 -5.19
C THR A 123 -16.12 -9.83 -4.72
N ALA A 124 -14.86 -9.64 -4.36
CA ALA A 124 -14.31 -8.39 -3.82
C ALA A 124 -13.66 -7.53 -4.93
N ARG A 125 -14.43 -7.21 -5.98
CA ARG A 125 -13.90 -6.60 -7.23
C ARG A 125 -13.40 -5.17 -7.09
N VAL A 126 -13.93 -4.45 -6.11
CA VAL A 126 -13.69 -3.01 -5.96
C VAL A 126 -12.83 -2.78 -4.73
N LEU A 127 -11.63 -2.27 -4.92
CA LEU A 127 -10.67 -1.96 -3.87
C LEU A 127 -10.46 -0.45 -3.75
N THR A 128 -10.03 0.00 -2.57
CA THR A 128 -9.40 1.31 -2.39
C THR A 128 -7.90 1.11 -2.32
N LEU A 129 -7.19 1.59 -3.34
CA LEU A 129 -5.74 1.72 -3.36
C LEU A 129 -5.38 3.05 -2.70
N THR A 130 -4.58 3.01 -1.64
CA THR A 130 -3.97 4.17 -0.99
C THR A 130 -2.47 4.12 -1.21
N VAL A 131 -1.89 5.22 -1.65
CA VAL A 131 -0.44 5.44 -1.72
C VAL A 131 -0.13 6.69 -0.91
N ALA A 132 0.76 6.61 0.06
CA ALA A 132 1.23 7.76 0.83
C ALA A 132 2.75 7.79 0.86
N VAL A 133 3.33 8.96 0.58
CA VAL A 133 4.77 9.21 0.61
C VAL A 133 5.08 10.22 1.70
N PHE A 134 6.11 9.97 2.49
CA PHE A 134 6.57 10.83 3.58
C PHE A 134 8.02 11.22 3.36
N ASP A 135 8.30 12.53 3.47
CA ASP A 135 9.64 13.11 3.37
C ASP A 135 10.37 12.95 4.71
N LEU A 136 11.58 12.37 4.67
CA LEU A 136 12.42 12.21 5.86
C LEU A 136 13.21 13.48 6.20
N GLY A 137 13.30 14.46 5.29
CA GLY A 137 13.99 15.73 5.48
C GLY A 137 15.49 15.68 5.21
N ASP A 138 16.01 14.53 4.77
CA ASP A 138 17.41 14.30 4.40
C ASP A 138 17.59 14.07 2.89
N GLY A 139 16.57 14.41 2.10
CA GLY A 139 16.51 14.14 0.66
C GLY A 139 16.08 12.72 0.32
N THR A 140 15.63 11.92 1.30
CA THR A 140 15.05 10.60 1.08
C THR A 140 13.59 10.55 1.55
N ALA A 141 12.88 9.50 1.13
CA ALA A 141 11.47 9.32 1.46
C ALA A 141 11.12 7.85 1.68
N VAL A 142 10.02 7.64 2.40
CA VAL A 142 9.41 6.33 2.64
C VAL A 142 7.97 6.36 2.19
N ALA A 143 7.40 5.20 1.92
CA ALA A 143 6.02 5.11 1.48
C ALA A 143 5.23 3.99 2.16
N TYR A 144 3.92 4.22 2.21
CA TYR A 144 2.88 3.27 2.58
C TYR A 144 2.00 3.02 1.36
N ILE A 145 1.66 1.76 1.13
CA ILE A 145 0.74 1.34 0.06
C ILE A 145 -0.25 0.34 0.64
N SER A 146 -1.53 0.46 0.32
CA SER A 146 -2.53 -0.55 0.67
C SER A 146 -3.58 -0.68 -0.41
N ASP A 147 -4.16 -1.86 -0.59
CA ASP A 147 -5.32 -2.08 -1.44
C ASP A 147 -6.39 -2.94 -0.75
N ILE A 148 -7.51 -2.31 -0.39
CA ILE A 148 -8.49 -2.95 0.50
C ILE A 148 -9.87 -2.98 -0.15
N PRO A 149 -10.58 -4.13 -0.14
CA PRO A 149 -11.91 -4.21 -0.73
C PRO A 149 -12.93 -3.36 0.01
N ILE A 150 -13.75 -2.64 -0.78
CA ILE A 150 -14.71 -1.68 -0.22
C ILE A 150 -15.87 -2.36 0.52
N ASN A 151 -16.17 -3.62 0.17
CA ASN A 151 -17.25 -4.43 0.73
C ASN A 151 -16.81 -5.28 1.93
N ARG A 152 -15.60 -5.06 2.46
CA ARG A 152 -15.09 -5.72 3.68
C ARG A 152 -14.81 -4.69 4.78
N PRO A 153 -15.82 -4.29 5.56
CA PRO A 153 -15.66 -3.26 6.58
C PRO A 153 -14.65 -3.63 7.67
N ASP A 154 -14.49 -4.93 7.95
CA ASP A 154 -13.47 -5.47 8.84
C ASP A 154 -12.05 -5.13 8.36
N LEU A 155 -11.77 -5.34 7.07
CA LEU A 155 -10.45 -5.04 6.50
C LEU A 155 -10.21 -3.54 6.37
N ARG A 156 -11.23 -2.76 6.03
CA ARG A 156 -11.13 -1.29 6.01
C ARG A 156 -10.85 -0.72 7.40
N THR A 157 -11.43 -1.31 8.44
CA THR A 157 -11.12 -0.93 9.82
C THR A 157 -9.69 -1.29 10.17
N ALA A 158 -9.23 -2.49 9.80
CA ALA A 158 -7.85 -2.92 10.02
C ALA A 158 -6.83 -2.01 9.31
N GLU A 159 -7.08 -1.68 8.04
CA GLU A 159 -6.25 -0.75 7.27
C GLU A 159 -6.27 0.66 7.87
N SER A 160 -7.43 1.18 8.27
CA SER A 160 -7.51 2.50 8.88
C SER A 160 -6.68 2.59 10.16
N GLN A 161 -6.66 1.52 10.96
CA GLN A 161 -5.80 1.43 12.13
C GLN A 161 -4.31 1.34 11.76
N ALA A 162 -3.97 0.57 10.73
CA ALA A 162 -2.59 0.49 10.23
C ALA A 162 -2.11 1.88 9.75
N TYR A 163 -2.88 2.54 8.89
CA TYR A 163 -2.59 3.85 8.31
C TYR A 163 -2.50 4.98 9.34
N LYS A 164 -3.35 4.97 10.36
CA LYS A 164 -3.30 5.94 11.47
C LYS A 164 -2.09 5.68 12.38
N GLY A 165 -1.71 4.42 12.57
CA GLY A 165 -0.59 4.00 13.40
C GLY A 165 0.78 4.05 12.72
N ILE A 166 0.87 4.60 11.49
CA ILE A 166 2.15 4.75 10.79
C ILE A 166 3.08 5.61 11.63
N ASN A 167 4.29 5.08 11.86
CA ASN A 167 5.41 5.84 12.38
C ASN A 167 6.42 6.03 11.27
N VAL A 168 6.92 7.26 11.16
CA VAL A 168 8.03 7.64 10.28
C VAL A 168 9.21 8.09 11.16
N GLY A 169 10.40 7.56 10.90
CA GLY A 169 11.64 7.80 11.65
C GLY A 169 12.30 9.14 11.35
#